data_AF-A0A242CGP0-F1
#
_entry.id   AF-A0A242CGP0-F1
#
_cell.length_a   1.000
_cell.length_b   1.000
_cell.length_c   1.000
_cell.angle_alpha   90.00
_cell.angle_beta   90.00
_cell.angle_gamma   90.00
#
_symmetry.space_group_name_H-M   'P 1'
#
loop_
_entity.id
_entity.type
_entity.pdbx_description
1 polymer ?
#
loop_
_entity_poly.entity_id
_entity_poly.type
_entity_poly.pdbx_seq_one_letter_code
_entity_poly.pdbx_strand_id
1 'polypeptide(L)'
;MNNIDSIMSKYNIQQVVKIKDFLLSEIDSDNIEETIDFVKSSNQEKKSKFQDIMYDGERYSGLFIEGNQYLISSSNHEVMIIDSISEEHGVDKDSTRIEFSLEDFIFLLKNKKDALEYEEREME
;
A
#
# COMPACT_ATOMS: atom_id res chain seq x y z
N MET A 1 -12.19 -1.25 -17.37
CA MET A 1 -10.83 -1.60 -17.85
C MET A 1 -9.90 -0.74 -17.05
N ASN A 2 -9.14 -1.34 -16.13
CA ASN A 2 -8.34 -0.57 -15.18
C ASN A 2 -7.16 0.05 -15.93
N ASN A 3 -7.01 1.36 -15.82
CA ASN A 3 -5.81 2.09 -16.22
C ASN A 3 -5.37 2.99 -15.05
N ILE A 4 -4.12 3.44 -15.08
CA ILE A 4 -3.54 4.24 -14.00
C ILE A 4 -4.43 5.46 -13.69
N ASP A 5 -4.88 6.19 -14.70
CA ASP A 5 -5.74 7.36 -14.52
C ASP A 5 -7.03 7.04 -13.75
N SER A 6 -7.71 5.95 -14.10
CA SER A 6 -8.97 5.53 -13.46
C SER A 6 -8.78 5.08 -12.02
N ILE A 7 -7.60 4.61 -11.65
CA ILE A 7 -7.27 4.22 -10.28
C ILE A 7 -6.85 5.46 -9.48
N MET A 8 -5.86 6.21 -9.98
CA MET A 8 -5.25 7.34 -9.28
C MET A 8 -6.23 8.50 -9.07
N SER A 9 -7.19 8.71 -9.99
CA SER A 9 -8.23 9.74 -9.84
C SER A 9 -9.24 9.47 -8.72
N LYS A 10 -9.24 8.28 -8.11
CA LYS A 10 -10.05 7.96 -6.92
C LYS A 10 -9.49 8.61 -5.66
N TYR A 11 -8.24 9.05 -5.69
CA TYR A 11 -7.50 9.54 -4.54
C TYR A 11 -7.24 11.04 -4.67
N ASN A 12 -7.19 11.73 -3.53
CA ASN A 12 -6.80 13.14 -3.52
C ASN A 12 -5.28 13.30 -3.74
N ILE A 13 -4.81 14.52 -4.00
CA ILE A 13 -3.40 14.81 -4.31
C ILE A 13 -2.45 14.27 -3.23
N GLN A 14 -2.78 14.46 -1.95
CA GLN A 14 -1.93 14.00 -0.84
C GLN A 14 -1.83 12.47 -0.81
N GLN A 15 -2.94 11.79 -1.06
CA GLN A 15 -2.97 10.33 -1.17
C GLN A 15 -2.18 9.85 -2.40
N VAL A 16 -2.32 10.50 -3.55
CA VAL A 16 -1.54 10.18 -4.76
C VAL A 16 -0.04 10.31 -4.50
N VAL A 17 0.39 11.37 -3.82
CA VAL A 17 1.80 11.56 -3.43
C VAL A 17 2.27 10.41 -2.55
N LYS A 18 1.48 9.99 -1.55
CA LYS A 18 1.84 8.87 -0.67
C LYS A 18 1.81 7.52 -1.37
N ILE A 19 0.91 7.30 -2.33
CA ILE A 19 0.92 6.11 -3.19
C ILE A 19 2.25 6.02 -3.93
N LYS A 20 2.67 7.13 -4.55
CA LYS A 20 3.96 7.17 -5.27
C LYS A 20 5.14 6.98 -4.32
N ASP A 21 5.12 7.63 -3.15
CA ASP A 21 6.16 7.50 -2.14
C ASP A 21 6.31 6.04 -1.69
N PHE A 22 5.20 5.38 -1.35
CA PHE A 22 5.16 3.95 -1.05
C PHE A 22 5.74 3.08 -2.19
N LEU A 23 5.31 3.33 -3.43
CA LEU A 23 5.82 2.58 -4.59
C LEU A 23 7.33 2.81 -4.82
N LEU A 24 7.87 3.96 -4.43
CA LEU A 24 9.29 4.28 -4.53
C LEU A 24 10.12 3.69 -3.40
N SER A 25 9.60 3.71 -2.17
CA SER A 25 10.37 3.40 -0.96
C SER A 25 10.27 1.94 -0.52
N GLU A 26 9.15 1.28 -0.77
CA GLU A 26 8.88 -0.07 -0.28
C GLU A 26 8.83 -1.13 -1.37
N ILE A 27 8.53 -0.76 -2.61
CA ILE A 27 8.31 -1.72 -3.68
C ILE A 27 9.49 -1.69 -4.64
N ASP A 28 10.21 -2.79 -4.78
CA ASP A 28 11.30 -2.97 -5.74
C ASP A 28 11.03 -4.18 -6.64
N SER A 29 11.82 -4.31 -7.72
CA SER A 29 11.65 -5.43 -8.67
C SER A 29 11.63 -6.80 -8.01
N ASP A 30 12.33 -6.92 -6.88
CA ASP A 30 12.61 -8.18 -6.21
C ASP A 30 11.51 -8.57 -5.22
N ASN A 31 10.66 -7.63 -4.78
CA ASN A 31 9.62 -7.87 -3.78
C ASN A 31 8.17 -7.65 -4.27
N ILE A 32 7.97 -7.29 -5.54
CA ILE A 32 6.62 -7.12 -6.14
C ILE A 32 5.78 -8.39 -5.97
N GLU A 33 6.30 -9.55 -6.35
CA GLU A 33 5.54 -10.80 -6.28
C GLU A 33 5.30 -11.23 -4.83
N GLU A 34 6.26 -11.02 -3.93
CA GLU A 34 6.08 -11.28 -2.49
C GLU A 34 4.97 -10.40 -1.90
N THR A 35 4.96 -9.11 -2.24
CA THR A 35 3.91 -8.18 -1.81
C THR A 35 2.54 -8.59 -2.34
N ILE A 36 2.47 -8.98 -3.63
CA ILE A 36 1.23 -9.48 -4.25
C ILE A 36 0.75 -10.76 -3.56
N ASP A 37 1.65 -11.69 -3.28
CA ASP A 37 1.35 -12.93 -2.60
C ASP A 37 0.84 -12.68 -1.17
N PHE A 38 1.43 -11.72 -0.46
CA PHE A 38 0.95 -11.33 0.86
C PHE A 38 -0.46 -10.78 0.81
N VAL A 39 -0.73 -9.80 -0.06
CA VAL A 39 -2.05 -9.14 -0.07
C VAL A 39 -3.17 -10.08 -0.53
N LYS A 40 -2.85 -11.13 -1.28
CA LYS A 40 -3.79 -12.20 -1.68
C LYS A 40 -3.96 -13.31 -0.64
N SER A 41 -3.00 -13.47 0.26
CA SER A 41 -2.97 -14.58 1.21
C SER A 41 -4.03 -14.43 2.31
N SER A 42 -4.57 -15.55 2.75
CA SER A 42 -5.39 -15.61 3.96
C SER A 42 -4.56 -15.30 5.21
N ASN A 43 -5.21 -14.94 6.32
CA ASN A 43 -4.52 -14.66 7.58
C ASN A 43 -3.67 -15.83 8.08
N GLN A 44 -4.09 -17.08 7.82
CA GLN A 44 -3.32 -18.27 8.19
C GLN A 44 -2.07 -18.41 7.32
N GLU A 45 -2.20 -18.18 6.01
CA GLU A 45 -1.05 -18.21 5.09
C GLU A 45 -0.07 -17.08 5.38
N LYS A 46 -0.57 -15.88 5.69
CA LYS A 46 0.25 -14.73 6.08
C LYS A 46 1.21 -15.06 7.21
N LYS A 47 0.66 -15.59 8.30
CA LYS A 47 1.43 -16.00 9.49
C LYS A 47 2.43 -17.13 9.23
N SER A 48 2.19 -17.97 8.22
CA SER A 48 3.06 -19.10 7.91
C SER A 48 4.17 -18.76 6.92
N LYS A 49 3.91 -17.84 5.98
CA LYS A 49 4.81 -17.57 4.84
C LYS A 49 5.64 -16.30 5.00
N PHE A 50 5.14 -15.31 5.73
CA PHE A 50 5.73 -13.97 5.80
C PHE A 50 6.15 -13.60 7.23
N GLN A 51 6.24 -14.59 8.12
CA GLN A 51 6.48 -14.37 9.55
C GLN A 51 7.73 -13.53 9.84
N ASP A 52 8.76 -13.67 9.00
CA ASP A 52 10.04 -12.98 9.06
C ASP A 52 9.97 -11.49 8.73
N ILE A 53 8.94 -11.06 8.00
CA ILE A 53 8.71 -9.66 7.60
C ILE A 53 7.43 -9.08 8.20
N MET A 54 6.76 -9.83 9.08
CA MET A 54 5.55 -9.38 9.74
C MET A 54 5.88 -8.31 10.79
N TYR A 55 5.08 -7.25 10.80
CA TYR A 55 5.10 -6.27 11.88
C TYR A 55 4.80 -6.94 13.22
N ASP A 56 5.70 -6.77 14.18
CA ASP A 56 5.65 -7.39 15.51
C ASP A 56 5.23 -6.43 16.64
N GLY A 57 5.05 -5.14 16.32
CA GLY A 57 4.67 -4.13 17.30
C GLY A 57 3.20 -4.17 17.72
N GLU A 58 2.89 -3.50 18.82
CA GLU A 58 1.54 -3.50 19.42
C GLU A 58 0.68 -2.29 18.99
N ARG A 59 1.25 -1.37 18.20
CA ARG A 59 0.61 -0.10 17.82
C ARG A 59 -0.55 -0.29 16.84
N TYR A 60 -0.45 -1.32 15.99
CA TYR A 60 -1.41 -1.59 14.92
C TYR A 60 -2.06 -2.96 15.11
N SER A 61 -3.38 -2.98 15.18
CA SER A 61 -4.14 -4.23 15.21
C SER A 61 -4.26 -4.81 13.81
N GLY A 62 -3.78 -6.04 13.59
CA GLY A 62 -3.92 -6.72 12.30
C GLY A 62 -2.69 -7.54 11.93
N LEU A 63 -2.62 -7.92 10.66
CA LEU A 63 -1.45 -8.57 10.07
C LEU A 63 -0.87 -7.63 9.02
N PHE A 64 0.35 -7.16 9.27
CA PHE A 64 1.05 -6.24 8.38
C PHE A 64 2.42 -6.80 7.98
N ILE A 65 2.87 -6.43 6.78
CA ILE A 65 4.30 -6.41 6.46
C ILE A 65 4.88 -5.10 6.97
N GLU A 66 6.02 -5.18 7.65
CA GLU A 66 6.80 -4.01 8.04
C GLU A 66 7.72 -3.56 6.91
N GLY A 67 7.54 -2.33 6.45
CA GLY A 67 8.46 -1.62 5.56
C GLY A 67 9.25 -0.55 6.31
N ASN A 68 9.99 0.27 5.56
CA ASN A 68 10.80 1.34 6.14
C ASN A 68 9.94 2.46 6.74
N GLN A 69 8.97 2.95 5.97
CA GLN A 69 8.03 4.00 6.35
C GLN A 69 6.59 3.50 6.39
N TYR A 70 6.27 2.49 5.57
CA TYR A 70 4.90 2.03 5.42
C TYR A 70 4.67 0.63 5.98
N LEU A 71 3.48 0.42 6.52
CA LEU A 71 2.93 -0.91 6.79
C LEU A 71 1.90 -1.27 5.74
N ILE A 72 1.86 -2.53 5.32
CA ILE A 72 0.87 -3.03 4.35
C ILE A 72 0.04 -4.11 5.00
N SER A 73 -1.29 -4.00 4.93
CA SER A 73 -2.22 -5.06 5.32
C SER A 73 -3.22 -5.34 4.21
N SER A 74 -3.89 -6.50 4.30
CA SER A 74 -5.06 -6.76 3.48
C SER A 74 -6.06 -7.64 4.23
N SER A 75 -7.35 -7.41 3.95
CA SER A 75 -8.44 -8.27 4.40
C SER A 75 -9.63 -8.10 3.46
N ASN A 76 -10.42 -9.15 3.25
CA ASN A 76 -11.72 -9.05 2.54
C ASN A 76 -11.67 -8.33 1.18
N HIS A 77 -10.64 -8.57 0.36
CA HIS A 77 -10.40 -7.91 -0.94
C HIS A 77 -10.06 -6.42 -0.89
N GLU A 78 -9.68 -5.92 0.29
CA GLU A 78 -9.16 -4.57 0.48
C GLU A 78 -7.71 -4.64 0.94
N VAL A 79 -6.91 -3.68 0.47
CA VAL A 79 -5.53 -3.48 0.88
C VAL A 79 -5.46 -2.13 1.57
N MET A 80 -4.75 -2.05 2.69
CA MET A 80 -4.50 -0.80 3.37
C MET A 80 -2.99 -0.62 3.53
N ILE A 81 -2.49 0.52 3.07
CA ILE A 81 -1.15 0.99 3.44
C ILE A 81 -1.28 2.03 4.55
N ILE A 82 -0.33 2.03 5.48
CA ILE A 82 -0.26 2.98 6.59
C ILE A 82 1.13 3.61 6.57
N ASP A 83 1.20 4.93 6.43
CA ASP A 83 2.42 5.70 6.69
C ASP A 83 2.64 5.74 8.21
N SER A 84 3.36 4.73 8.72
CA SER A 84 3.51 4.53 10.16
C SER A 84 4.32 5.66 10.77
N ILE A 85 5.40 6.09 10.12
CA ILE A 85 6.27 7.19 10.56
C ILE A 85 5.49 8.49 10.73
N SER A 86 4.65 8.87 9.76
CA SER A 86 3.81 10.06 9.89
C SER A 86 2.83 9.96 11.04
N GLU A 87 2.19 8.80 11.25
CA GLU A 87 1.33 8.58 12.42
C GLU A 87 2.12 8.68 13.73
N GLU A 88 3.38 8.24 13.76
CA GLU A 88 4.26 8.37 14.93
C GLU A 88 4.52 9.82 15.31
N HIS A 89 4.59 10.70 14.32
CA HIS A 89 4.75 12.14 14.50
C HIS A 89 3.43 12.89 14.70
N GLY A 90 2.30 12.19 14.85
CA GLY A 90 1.02 12.78 15.20
C GLY A 90 0.21 13.31 14.01
N VAL A 91 0.54 12.89 12.78
CA VAL A 91 -0.31 13.16 11.60
C VAL A 91 -1.60 12.34 11.71
N ASP A 92 -2.71 12.94 11.27
CA ASP A 92 -4.02 12.32 11.35
C ASP A 92 -4.15 11.07 10.48
N LYS A 93 -4.89 10.08 10.98
CA LYS A 93 -5.07 8.76 10.33
C LYS A 93 -5.72 8.86 8.96
N ASP A 94 -6.63 9.81 8.76
CA ASP A 94 -7.30 10.03 7.48
C ASP A 94 -6.31 10.50 6.40
N SER A 95 -5.14 11.01 6.81
CA SER A 95 -4.08 11.47 5.93
C SER A 95 -2.92 10.47 5.79
N THR A 96 -2.82 9.46 6.66
CA THR A 96 -1.72 8.48 6.66
C THR A 96 -2.14 7.09 6.18
N ARG A 97 -3.44 6.81 6.14
CA ARG A 97 -3.99 5.53 5.72
C ARG A 97 -4.64 5.65 4.35
N ILE A 98 -4.34 4.70 3.48
CA ILE A 98 -4.91 4.66 2.13
C ILE A 98 -5.43 3.25 1.90
N GLU A 99 -6.70 3.16 1.54
CA GLU A 99 -7.39 1.92 1.23
C GLU A 99 -7.53 1.76 -0.28
N PHE A 100 -7.31 0.53 -0.74
CA PHE A 100 -7.41 0.14 -2.14
C PHE A 100 -8.31 -1.07 -2.25
N SER A 101 -8.99 -1.22 -3.39
CA SER A 101 -9.40 -2.55 -3.81
C SER A 101 -8.16 -3.41 -4.10
N LEU A 102 -8.23 -4.70 -3.80
CA LEU A 102 -7.16 -5.65 -4.08
C LEU A 102 -6.74 -5.62 -5.55
N GLU A 103 -7.71 -5.52 -6.46
CA GLU A 103 -7.47 -5.46 -7.90
C GLU A 103 -6.70 -4.20 -8.31
N ASP A 104 -7.10 -3.03 -7.81
CA ASP A 104 -6.42 -1.77 -8.10
C ASP A 104 -5.00 -1.77 -7.54
N PHE A 105 -4.81 -2.25 -6.30
CA PHE A 105 -3.48 -2.31 -5.69
C PHE A 105 -2.52 -3.20 -6.47
N ILE A 106 -2.96 -4.42 -6.84
CA ILE A 106 -2.14 -5.33 -7.66
C ILE A 106 -1.85 -4.70 -9.03
N PHE A 107 -2.82 -4.00 -9.62
CA PHE A 107 -2.61 -3.31 -10.90
C PHE A 107 -1.54 -2.22 -10.77
N LEU A 108 -1.56 -1.42 -9.69
CA LEU A 108 -0.53 -0.40 -9.42
C LEU A 108 0.86 -1.04 -9.26
N LEU A 109 0.99 -2.11 -8.50
CA LEU A 109 2.28 -2.80 -8.32
C LEU A 109 2.85 -3.31 -9.66
N LYS A 110 2.01 -3.95 -10.47
CA LYS A 110 2.43 -4.50 -11.77
C LYS A 110 2.78 -3.43 -12.80
N ASN A 111 2.19 -2.24 -12.66
CA ASN A 111 2.43 -1.10 -13.53
C ASN A 111 3.13 0.03 -12.76
N LYS A 112 4.04 -0.32 -11.83
CA LYS A 112 4.74 0.63 -10.95
C LYS A 112 5.28 1.84 -11.71
N LYS A 113 5.93 1.61 -12.85
CA LYS A 113 6.52 2.68 -13.65
C LYS A 113 5.47 3.71 -14.09
N ASP A 114 4.37 3.25 -14.67
CA ASP A 114 3.30 4.12 -15.15
C ASP A 114 2.60 4.83 -13.98
N ALA A 115 2.45 4.16 -12.83
CA ALA A 115 1.91 4.75 -11.61
C ALA A 115 2.79 5.89 -11.07
N LEU A 116 4.12 5.76 -11.18
CA LEU A 116 5.08 6.79 -10.78
C LEU A 116 5.10 7.97 -11.75
N GLU A 117 4.90 7.72 -13.04
CA GLU A 117 4.82 8.75 -14.09
C GLU A 117 3.47 9.48 -14.14
N TYR A 118 2.48 9.06 -13.33
CA TYR A 118 1.18 9.71 -13.26
C TYR A 118 1.29 11.19 -12.88
N GLU A 119 0.83 12.10 -13.75
CA GLU A 119 0.80 13.53 -13.45
C GLU A 119 -0.39 13.88 -12.55
N GLU A 120 -0.11 14.49 -11.40
CA GLU A 120 -1.15 15.01 -10.52
C GLU A 120 -1.91 16.12 -11.25
N ARG A 121 -3.20 15.93 -11.45
CA ARG A 121 -4.10 16.96 -11.98
C ARG A 121 -4.96 17.47 -10.84
N GLU A 122 -4.95 18.78 -10.63
CA GLU A 122 -5.96 19.41 -9.78
C GLU A 122 -7.33 19.14 -10.40
N MET A 123 -8.21 18.45 -9.67
CA MET A 123 -9.63 18.42 -10.03
C MET A 123 -10.21 19.78 -9.62
N GLU A 124 -10.37 20.68 -10.61
CA GLU A 124 -11.10 21.95 -10.47
C GLU A 124 -12.58 21.73 -10.11
#